data_AF-A0A2P4QMV1-F1
#
_entry.id   AF-A0A2P4QMV1-F1
#
_cell.length_a   1.000
_cell.length_b   1.000
_cell.length_c   1.000
_cell.angle_alpha   90.00
_cell.angle_beta   90.00
_cell.angle_gamma   90.00
#
_symmetry.space_group_name_H-M   'P 1'
#
loop_
_entity.id
_entity.type
_entity.pdbx_description
1 polymer ?
#
loop_
_entity_poly.entity_id
_entity_poly.type
_entity_poly.pdbx_seq_one_letter_code
_entity_poly.pdbx_strand_id
1 'polypeptide(L)' 'MLIKRDDLNMEEIEIWEGLLKWCFSQQNVINDPTKWSRDDITNIEKSLHRSIPLIRFYDINP' A
#
# COMPACT_ATOMS: atom_id res chain seq x y z
N MET A 1 -6.41 10.93 -13.09
CA MET A 1 -6.07 9.58 -12.59
C MET A 1 -4.55 9.51 -12.55
N LEU A 2 -3.94 9.67 -11.37
CA LEU A 2 -2.50 9.92 -11.20
C LEU A 2 -1.62 8.66 -11.28
N ILE A 3 -2.23 7.47 -11.41
CA ILE A 3 -1.54 6.17 -11.34
C ILE A 3 -1.29 5.62 -12.76
N LYS A 4 -0.92 6.50 -13.69
CA LYS A 4 -0.56 6.14 -15.07
C LYS A 4 0.65 6.94 -15.56
N ARG A 5 1.55 7.26 -14.63
CA ARG A 5 2.82 7.90 -14.93
C ARG A 5 3.93 6.89 -14.70
N ASP A 6 4.35 6.24 -15.77
CA ASP A 6 5.71 5.67 -15.87
C ASP A 6 6.78 6.81 -15.79
N ASP A 7 6.37 8.09 -15.68
CA ASP A 7 7.20 9.28 -15.51
C ASP A 7 7.82 9.42 -14.11
N LEU A 8 7.27 8.73 -13.10
CA LEU A 8 7.86 8.69 -11.77
C LEU A 8 8.94 7.60 -11.81
N ASN A 9 10.20 8.02 -11.91
CA ASN A 9 11.38 7.15 -11.77
C ASN A 9 11.51 6.66 -10.31
N MET A 10 10.48 5.96 -9.82
CA MET A 10 10.40 5.33 -8.51
C MET A 10 10.26 3.82 -8.71
N GLU A 11 10.93 3.06 -7.87
CA GLU A 11 10.81 1.62 -7.88
C GLU A 11 9.43 1.21 -7.33
N GLU A 12 8.86 0.12 -7.85
CA GLU A 12 7.54 -0.37 -7.41
C GLU A 12 7.51 -0.68 -5.90
N ILE A 13 8.66 -1.02 -5.31
CA ILE A 13 8.80 -1.20 -3.86
C ILE A 13 8.59 0.11 -3.09
N GLU A 14 9.08 1.24 -3.60
CA GLU A 14 8.90 2.55 -2.96
C GLU A 14 7.44 2.99 -3.03
N ILE A 15 6.79 2.72 -4.17
CA ILE A 15 5.35 2.97 -4.36
C ILE A 15 4.55 2.14 -3.35
N TRP A 16 4.87 0.85 -3.22
CA TRP A 16 4.20 -0.05 -2.28
C TRP A 16 4.39 0.40 -0.82
N GLU A 17 5.61 0.71 -0.41
CA GLU A 17 5.88 1.21 0.94
C GLU A 17 5.17 2.54 1.23
N GLY A 18 5.13 3.46 0.26
CA GLY A 18 4.42 4.72 0.37
C GLY A 18 2.92 4.53 0.56
N LEU A 19 2.32 3.61 -0.19
CA LEU A 19 0.91 3.23 -0.05
C LEU A 19 0.61 2.64 1.32
N LEU A 20 1.48 1.78 1.85
CA LEU A 20 1.33 1.23 3.21
C LEU A 20 1.41 2.33 4.26
N LYS A 21 2.43 3.19 4.20
CA LYS A 21 2.58 4.35 5.12
C LYS A 21 1.35 5.26 5.07
N TRP A 22 0.85 5.57 3.87
CA TRP A 22 -0.38 6.34 3.71
C TRP A 22 -1.59 5.64 4.32
N CYS A 23 -1.79 4.35 4.05
CA CYS A 23 -2.89 3.57 4.59
C CYS A 23 -2.89 3.56 6.13
N PHE A 24 -1.72 3.35 6.74
CA PHE A 24 -1.60 3.34 8.20
C PHE A 24 -1.87 4.70 8.82
N SER A 25 -1.42 5.77 8.17
CA SER A 25 -1.71 7.15 8.60
C SER A 25 -3.20 7.47 8.56
N GLN A 26 -3.92 6.98 7.54
CA GLN A 26 -5.36 7.22 7.38
C GLN A 26 -6.18 6.47 8.43
N GLN A 27 -5.77 5.26 8.78
CA GLN A 27 -6.51 4.41 9.73
C GLN A 27 -6.04 4.59 11.18
N ASN A 28 -5.03 5.43 11.41
CA ASN A 28 -4.41 5.63 12.72
C ASN A 28 -3.96 4.31 13.37
N VAL A 29 -3.47 3.37 12.55
CA VAL A 29 -2.99 2.06 12.97
C VAL A 29 -1.47 2.07 13.07
N ILE A 30 -0.94 1.34 14.05
CA ILE A 30 0.50 1.15 14.20
C ILE A 30 0.98 0.28 13.04
N ASN A 31 2.15 0.61 12.46
CA ASN A 31 2.81 -0.25 11.47
C ASN A 31 3.45 -1.48 12.14
N ASP A 32 2.61 -2.30 12.77
CA ASP A 32 2.95 -3.53 13.48
C ASP A 32 1.79 -4.51 13.31
N PRO A 33 1.86 -5.43 12.32
CA PRO A 33 0.79 -6.38 12.03
C PRO A 33 0.42 -7.28 13.21
N THR A 34 1.32 -7.46 14.18
CA THR A 34 1.04 -8.26 15.38
C THR A 34 0.04 -7.62 16.33
N LYS A 35 -0.18 -6.30 16.20
CA LYS A 35 -1.11 -5.52 17.03
C LYS A 35 -2.43 -5.20 16.33
N TRP A 36 -2.60 -5.61 15.09
CA TRP A 36 -3.81 -5.32 14.33
C TRP A 36 -4.98 -6.16 14.82
N SER A 37 -6.12 -5.50 15.02
CA SER A 37 -7.39 -6.18 15.21
C SER A 37 -7.94 -6.72 13.88
N ARG A 38 -8.97 -7.57 13.93
CA ARG A 38 -9.66 -8.02 12.71
C ARG A 38 -10.29 -6.87 11.93
N ASP A 39 -10.74 -5.83 12.62
CA ASP A 39 -11.35 -4.65 12.01
C ASP A 39 -10.28 -3.81 11.29
N ASP A 40 -9.10 -3.67 11.90
CA ASP A 40 -7.95 -3.00 11.27
C ASP A 40 -7.55 -3.73 9.98
N ILE A 41 -7.42 -5.05 10.02
CA ILE A 41 -7.10 -5.86 8.83
C ILE A 41 -8.14 -5.64 7.72
N THR A 42 -9.42 -5.70 8.07
CA THR A 42 -10.53 -5.52 7.12
C THR A 42 -10.53 -4.12 6.51
N ASN A 43 -10.21 -3.10 7.31
CA ASN A 43 -10.13 -1.72 6.84
C ASN A 43 -8.93 -1.51 5.92
N ILE A 44 -7.74 -2.03 6.29
CA ILE A 44 -6.53 -1.98 5.46
C ILE A 44 -6.77 -2.68 4.13
N GLU A 45 -7.35 -3.88 4.14
CA GLU A 45 -7.70 -4.62 2.93
C GLU A 45 -8.61 -3.81 2.01
N LYS A 46 -9.70 -3.23 2.55
CA LYS A 46 -10.62 -2.37 1.78
C LYS A 46 -9.92 -1.15 1.20
N SER A 47 -9.05 -0.50 1.96
CA SER A 47 -8.29 0.67 1.51
C SER A 47 -7.30 0.33 0.39
N LEU A 48 -6.64 -0.82 0.48
CA LEU A 48 -5.64 -1.25 -0.50
C LEU A 48 -6.24 -1.96 -1.72
N HIS A 49 -7.45 -2.50 -1.62
CA HIS A 49 -8.10 -3.29 -2.68
C HIS A 49 -8.07 -2.61 -4.06
N ARG A 50 -8.25 -1.29 -4.11
CA ARG A 50 -8.24 -0.54 -5.38
C ARG A 50 -6.83 -0.25 -5.90
N SER A 51 -5.84 -0.24 -5.02
CA SER A 51 -4.44 0.09 -5.33
C SER A 51 -3.62 -1.14 -5.69
N ILE A 52 -3.90 -2.30 -5.07
CA ILE A 52 -3.24 -3.59 -5.36
C ILE A 52 -3.13 -3.90 -6.87
N PRO A 53 -4.21 -3.85 -7.68
CA PRO A 53 -4.10 -4.18 -9.10
C PRO A 53 -3.33 -3.15 -9.93
N LEU A 54 -2.93 -2.01 -9.34
CA LEU A 54 -2.18 -0.95 -10.00
C LEU A 54 -0.67 -1.06 -9.74
N ILE A 55 -0.24 -1.91 -8.81
CA ILE A 55 1.17 -2.13 -8.45
C ILE A 55 1.70 -3.31 -9.25
N ARG A 56 2.88 -3.15 -9.85
CA ARG A 56 3.56 -4.21 -10.58
C ARG A 56 4.42 -5.01 -9.60
N PHE A 57 3.78 -5.88 -8.79
CA PHE A 57 4.48 -6.69 -7.80
C PHE A 57 5.61 -7.56 -8.37
N TYR A 58 5.55 -7.89 -9.67
CA TYR A 58 6.61 -8.65 -10.35
C TYR A 58 7.88 -7.82 -10.61
N ASP A 59 7.81 -6.50 -10.57
CA ASP A 59 8.94 -5.58 -10.69
C ASP A 59 9.55 -5.23 -9.31
N ILE A 60 8.96 -5.75 -8.22
CA ILE A 60 9.55 -5.70 -6.89
C ILE A 60 10.59 -6.83 -6.80
N ASN A 61 11.87 -6.46 -6.76
CA ASN A 61 12.94 -7.44 -6.61
C ASN A 61 12.83 -8.20 -5.28
N PRO A 62 13.15 -9.51 -5.26
CA PRO A 62 13.17 -10.34 -4.04
C PRO A 62 14.15 -9.89 -2.97
#